data_AF-A0A8T3N9E1-F1
#
_entry.id   AF-A0A8T3N9E1-F1
#
_cell.length_a   1.000
_cell.length_b   1.000
_cell.length_c   1.000
_cell.angle_alpha   90.00
_cell.angle_beta   90.00
_cell.angle_gamma   90.00
#
_symmetry.space_group_name_H-M   'P 1'
#
loop_
_entity.id
_entity.type
_entity.pdbx_description
1 polymer ?
#
loop_
_entity_poly.entity_id
_entity_poly.type
_entity_poly.pdbx_seq_one_letter_code
_entity_poly.pdbx_strand_id
1 'polypeptide(L)'
;MRIVDLSIERWRNFRNISLEVPEESTLVCLIGENGTGKSNILELISAAANRLGISPGIEIPRGDPLSEEHSFSLGIKLSEGLPQFLAPERVQQFTDEGVIWDGIVRFVSSRGTDGTQNEFIIAGGSGDEHFRLDLANHIRHSLQQNKETNYLSLDADRAYPPLQIHPQHYAETLARDWEEPVFRKQRAFVPTRTVYDEWVKHFLARETQDATRLQRKMRQALYQL
;
A
#
# COMPACT_ATOMS: atom_id res chain seq x y z
N MET A 1 2.98 6.15 -2.66
CA MET A 1 3.41 4.87 -3.24
C MET A 1 2.32 4.41 -4.18
N ARG A 2 2.66 3.70 -5.26
CA ARG A 2 1.67 3.14 -6.19
C ARG A 2 2.15 1.79 -6.73
N ILE A 3 1.23 0.88 -6.99
CA ILE A 3 1.53 -0.33 -7.77
C ILE A 3 1.77 0.12 -9.22
N VAL A 4 2.84 -0.39 -9.84
CA VAL A 4 3.16 -0.11 -11.25
C VAL A 4 2.90 -1.31 -12.14
N ASP A 5 3.20 -2.50 -11.65
CA ASP A 5 3.01 -3.74 -12.38
C ASP A 5 2.73 -4.91 -11.43
N LEU A 6 1.96 -5.88 -11.91
CA LEU A 6 1.78 -7.19 -11.31
C LEU A 6 1.90 -8.24 -12.41
N SER A 7 2.84 -9.16 -12.26
CA SER A 7 2.96 -10.34 -13.11
C SER A 7 2.68 -11.60 -12.30
N ILE A 8 1.82 -12.48 -12.80
CA ILE A 8 1.55 -13.78 -12.23
C ILE A 8 1.74 -14.81 -13.34
N GLU A 9 2.90 -15.46 -13.36
CA GLU A 9 3.16 -16.55 -14.29
C GLU A 9 2.26 -17.75 -13.93
N ARG A 10 2.20 -18.08 -12.63
CA ARG A 10 1.39 -19.19 -12.14
C ARG A 10 1.02 -19.04 -10.68
N TRP A 11 -0.27 -19.07 -10.37
CA TRP A 11 -0.77 -19.24 -9.00
C TRP A 11 -2.26 -19.57 -9.02
N ARG A 12 -2.71 -20.61 -8.30
CA ARG A 12 -4.10 -21.09 -8.29
C ARG A 12 -4.69 -21.21 -9.70
N ASN A 13 -5.68 -20.38 -10.04
CA ASN A 13 -6.36 -20.31 -11.33
C ASN A 13 -5.76 -19.28 -12.32
N PHE A 14 -4.74 -18.51 -11.91
CA PHE A 14 -4.07 -17.54 -12.78
C PHE A 14 -2.90 -18.16 -13.52
N ARG A 15 -2.82 -17.87 -14.82
CA ARG A 15 -1.73 -18.26 -15.70
C ARG A 15 -1.37 -17.06 -16.57
N ASN A 16 -0.10 -16.68 -16.58
CA ASN A 16 0.46 -15.63 -17.43
C ASN A 16 -0.34 -14.31 -17.40
N ILE A 17 -0.71 -13.87 -16.20
CA ILE A 17 -1.37 -12.57 -16.02
C ILE A 17 -0.29 -11.50 -15.94
N SER A 18 -0.49 -10.41 -16.69
CA SER A 18 0.30 -9.19 -16.56
C SER A 18 -0.67 -8.02 -16.46
N LEU A 19 -0.54 -7.24 -15.40
CA LEU A 19 -1.28 -6.01 -15.17
C LEU A 19 -0.29 -4.87 -15.07
N GLU A 20 -0.46 -3.86 -15.91
CA GLU A 20 0.29 -2.61 -15.85
C GLU A 20 -0.64 -1.50 -15.37
N VAL A 21 -0.18 -0.68 -14.43
CA VAL A 21 -0.94 0.42 -13.86
C VAL A 21 -0.38 1.75 -14.41
N PRO A 22 -1.16 2.47 -15.24
CA PRO A 22 -0.73 3.74 -15.82
C PRO A 22 -0.34 4.77 -14.75
N GLU A 23 0.59 5.67 -15.09
CA GLU A 23 1.13 6.65 -14.13
C GLU A 23 0.08 7.63 -13.61
N GLU A 24 -0.87 7.98 -14.48
CA GLU A 24 -1.97 8.91 -14.24
C GLU A 24 -3.13 8.30 -13.44
N SER A 25 -3.09 6.99 -13.18
CA SER A 25 -4.17 6.29 -12.47
C SER A 25 -4.20 6.65 -11.00
N THR A 26 -5.26 7.33 -10.57
CA THR A 26 -5.53 7.64 -9.16
C THR A 26 -6.39 6.57 -8.48
N LEU A 27 -7.13 5.78 -9.25
CA LEU A 27 -7.98 4.70 -8.79
C LEU A 27 -7.91 3.52 -9.77
N VAL A 28 -7.70 2.32 -9.26
CA VAL A 28 -7.72 1.08 -10.04
C VAL A 28 -8.84 0.19 -9.54
N CYS A 29 -9.76 -0.18 -10.42
CA CYS A 29 -10.89 -1.06 -10.10
C CYS A 29 -10.75 -2.40 -10.80
N LEU A 30 -10.72 -3.49 -10.02
CA LEU A 30 -10.81 -4.85 -10.56
C LEU A 30 -12.30 -5.23 -10.69
N ILE A 31 -12.80 -5.31 -11.92
CA ILE A 31 -14.20 -5.62 -12.23
C ILE A 31 -14.29 -7.01 -12.87
N GLY A 32 -15.33 -7.77 -12.54
CA GLY A 32 -15.61 -9.06 -13.16
C GLY A 32 -16.65 -9.85 -12.38
N GLU A 33 -17.06 -10.99 -12.92
CA GLU A 33 -18.07 -11.85 -12.30
C GLU A 33 -17.64 -12.43 -10.95
N ASN A 34 -18.60 -12.94 -10.20
CA ASN A 34 -18.33 -13.62 -8.95
C ASN A 34 -17.50 -14.88 -9.18
N GLY A 35 -16.36 -15.01 -8.49
CA GLY A 35 -15.47 -16.17 -8.60
C GLY A 35 -14.30 -16.00 -9.57
N THR A 36 -14.18 -14.86 -10.26
CA THR A 36 -13.07 -14.59 -11.21
C THR A 36 -11.70 -14.36 -10.57
N GLY A 37 -11.57 -14.47 -9.24
CA GLY A 37 -10.30 -14.35 -8.54
C GLY A 37 -9.88 -12.91 -8.18
N LYS A 38 -10.74 -11.89 -8.29
CA LYS A 38 -10.44 -10.52 -7.84
C LYS A 38 -9.85 -10.47 -6.42
N SER A 39 -10.49 -11.16 -5.48
CA SER A 39 -10.02 -11.25 -4.10
C SER A 39 -8.65 -11.94 -3.99
N ASN A 40 -8.39 -12.94 -4.82
CA ASN A 40 -7.10 -13.63 -4.84
C ASN A 40 -5.96 -12.67 -5.28
N ILE A 41 -6.19 -11.79 -6.26
CA ILE A 41 -5.20 -10.79 -6.67
C ILE A 41 -4.87 -9.86 -5.50
N LEU A 42 -5.88 -9.41 -4.77
CA LEU A 42 -5.68 -8.54 -3.62
C LEU A 42 -5.00 -9.25 -2.45
N GLU A 43 -5.25 -10.55 -2.25
CA GLU A 43 -4.51 -11.39 -1.30
C GLU A 43 -3.00 -11.41 -1.62
N LEU A 44 -2.62 -11.62 -2.89
CA LEU A 44 -1.21 -11.57 -3.31
C LEU A 44 -0.57 -10.20 -3.07
N ILE A 45 -1.27 -9.13 -3.46
CA ILE A 45 -0.75 -7.77 -3.27
C ILE A 45 -0.58 -7.49 -1.77
N SER A 46 -1.52 -7.94 -0.93
CA SER A 46 -1.45 -7.78 0.52
C SER A 46 -0.24 -8.51 1.10
N ALA A 47 0.00 -9.74 0.65
CA ALA A 47 1.15 -10.54 1.08
C ALA A 47 2.47 -9.89 0.68
N ALA A 48 2.61 -9.47 -0.58
CA ALA A 48 3.79 -8.77 -1.06
C ALA A 48 4.00 -7.44 -0.33
N ALA A 49 2.95 -6.65 -0.09
CA ALA A 49 3.04 -5.39 0.64
C ALA A 49 3.53 -5.60 2.09
N ASN A 50 3.12 -6.68 2.74
CA ASN A 50 3.64 -7.04 4.06
C ASN A 50 5.13 -7.42 4.00
N ARG A 51 5.54 -8.26 3.03
CA ARG A 51 6.96 -8.64 2.84
C ARG A 51 7.86 -7.46 2.49
N LEU A 52 7.34 -6.48 1.76
CA LEU A 52 8.02 -5.22 1.44
C LEU A 52 8.12 -4.25 2.64
N GLY A 53 7.43 -4.54 3.75
CA GLY A 53 7.41 -3.66 4.91
C GLY A 53 6.48 -2.46 4.77
N ILE A 54 5.61 -2.44 3.75
CA ILE A 54 4.62 -1.38 3.53
C ILE A 54 3.43 -1.56 4.47
N SER A 55 3.02 -2.82 4.69
CA SER A 55 1.95 -3.17 5.64
C SER A 55 2.52 -3.79 6.92
N PRO A 56 2.10 -3.33 8.12
CA PRO A 56 2.55 -3.89 9.40
C PRO A 56 2.02 -5.31 9.67
N GLY A 57 1.02 -5.77 8.91
CA GLY A 57 0.41 -7.07 9.08
C GLY A 57 -0.44 -7.50 7.88
N ILE A 58 -0.98 -8.70 8.00
CA ILE A 58 -1.76 -9.35 6.95
C ILE A 58 -2.79 -10.27 7.60
N GLU A 59 -4.07 -10.05 7.32
CA GLU A 59 -5.15 -10.98 7.64
C GLU A 59 -5.71 -11.47 6.31
N ILE A 60 -5.22 -12.62 5.86
CA ILE A 60 -5.79 -13.31 4.71
C ILE A 60 -6.67 -14.44 5.25
N PRO A 61 -8.00 -14.39 5.02
CA PRO A 61 -8.93 -15.40 5.52
C PRO A 61 -8.58 -16.83 5.11
N ARG A 62 -7.85 -16.97 4.00
CA ARG A 62 -7.46 -18.25 3.39
C ARG A 62 -6.05 -18.72 3.73
N GLY A 63 -5.31 -18.00 4.59
CA GLY A 63 -3.91 -18.28 4.91
C GLY A 63 -2.91 -17.54 3.99
N ASP A 64 -1.61 -17.71 4.25
CA ASP A 64 -0.54 -17.03 3.49
C ASP A 64 -0.49 -17.56 2.04
N PRO A 65 -0.78 -16.73 1.01
CA PRO A 65 -0.74 -17.16 -0.39
C PRO A 65 0.67 -17.56 -0.85
N LEU A 66 1.71 -17.09 -0.16
CA LEU A 66 3.11 -17.44 -0.43
C LEU A 66 3.48 -18.84 0.09
N SER A 67 2.61 -19.46 0.88
CA SER A 67 2.80 -20.84 1.32
C SER A 67 2.44 -21.87 0.24
N GLU A 68 1.66 -21.46 -0.77
CA GLU A 68 1.22 -22.29 -1.88
C GLU A 68 2.22 -22.26 -3.04
N GLU A 69 2.09 -23.18 -4.00
CA GLU A 69 2.85 -23.15 -5.25
C GLU A 69 2.52 -21.90 -6.07
N HIS A 70 3.54 -21.09 -6.40
CA HIS A 70 3.35 -19.82 -7.11
C HIS A 70 4.59 -19.36 -7.90
N SER A 71 4.39 -18.40 -8.80
CA SER A 71 5.42 -17.58 -9.45
C SER A 71 4.77 -16.24 -9.79
N PHE A 72 5.20 -15.18 -9.11
CA PHE A 72 4.67 -13.83 -9.32
C PHE A 72 5.70 -12.74 -8.99
N SER A 73 5.47 -11.55 -9.53
CA SER A 73 6.21 -10.34 -9.20
C SER A 73 5.28 -9.14 -9.06
N LEU A 74 5.55 -8.28 -8.08
CA LEU A 74 4.83 -7.02 -7.85
C LEU A 74 5.81 -5.86 -7.86
N GLY A 75 5.62 -4.90 -8.77
CA GLY A 75 6.36 -3.64 -8.79
C GLY A 75 5.60 -2.54 -8.04
N ILE A 76 6.29 -1.84 -7.15
CA ILE A 76 5.75 -0.68 -6.42
C ILE A 76 6.67 0.52 -6.60
N LYS A 77 6.13 1.63 -7.11
CA LYS A 77 6.83 2.92 -7.16
C LYS A 77 6.66 3.66 -5.84
N LEU A 78 7.78 4.05 -5.25
CA LEU A 78 7.81 4.82 -4.03
C LEU A 78 7.56 6.30 -4.33
N SER A 79 6.91 7.01 -3.40
CA SER A 79 6.71 8.46 -3.50
C SER A 79 8.05 9.19 -3.47
N GLU A 80 8.17 10.31 -4.19
CA GLU A 80 9.40 11.13 -4.25
C GLU A 80 9.89 11.66 -2.89
N GLY A 81 9.03 11.66 -1.87
CA GLY A 81 9.40 12.01 -0.49
C GLY A 81 9.99 10.84 0.33
N LEU A 82 9.86 9.60 -0.12
CA LEU A 82 10.42 8.44 0.59
C LEU A 82 11.95 8.35 0.64
N PRO A 83 12.70 8.79 -0.40
CA PRO A 83 14.15 8.89 -0.33
C PRO A 83 14.66 9.74 0.84
N GLN A 84 13.84 10.63 1.41
CA GLN A 84 14.24 11.41 2.60
C GLN A 84 14.37 10.53 3.87
N PHE A 85 13.73 9.35 3.90
CA PHE A 85 13.89 8.37 4.98
C PHE A 85 15.00 7.37 4.72
N LEU A 86 15.46 7.26 3.47
CA LEU A 86 16.68 6.55 3.15
C LEU A 86 17.81 7.50 3.53
N ALA A 87 18.77 7.06 4.35
CA ALA A 87 19.91 7.91 4.69
C ALA A 87 20.54 8.42 3.37
N PRO A 88 20.55 9.73 3.06
CA PRO A 88 20.94 10.22 1.74
C PRO A 88 22.33 9.76 1.33
N GLU A 89 23.23 9.63 2.32
CA GLU A 89 24.57 9.07 2.20
C GLU A 89 24.59 7.64 1.64
N ARG A 90 23.62 6.80 2.04
CA ARG A 90 23.49 5.41 1.56
C ARG A 90 23.00 5.35 0.12
N VAL A 91 22.00 6.17 -0.23
CA VAL A 91 21.51 6.24 -1.62
C VAL A 91 22.63 6.76 -2.54
N GLN A 92 23.40 7.76 -2.08
CA GLN A 92 24.55 8.26 -2.81
C GLN A 92 25.62 7.18 -2.99
N GLN A 93 25.92 6.38 -1.96
CA GLN A 93 26.86 5.27 -2.05
C GLN A 93 26.47 4.29 -3.17
N PHE A 94 25.20 3.85 -3.23
CA PHE A 94 24.75 2.97 -4.31
C PHE A 94 24.80 3.64 -5.69
N THR A 95 24.58 4.95 -5.74
CA THR A 95 24.71 5.73 -6.97
C THR A 95 26.16 5.78 -7.45
N ASP A 96 27.10 5.97 -6.53
CA ASP A 96 28.55 5.97 -6.80
C ASP A 96 29.04 4.58 -7.24
N GLU A 97 28.40 3.51 -6.75
CA GLU A 97 28.59 2.12 -7.17
C GLU A 97 27.91 1.80 -8.53
N GLY A 98 27.28 2.80 -9.18
CA GLY A 98 26.73 2.70 -10.53
C GLY A 98 25.26 2.26 -10.60
N VAL A 99 24.55 2.22 -9.47
CA VAL A 99 23.12 1.94 -9.45
C VAL A 99 22.33 3.21 -9.82
N ILE A 100 21.53 3.11 -10.87
CA ILE A 100 20.55 4.13 -11.26
C ILE A 100 19.18 3.61 -10.87
N TRP A 101 18.64 4.12 -9.76
CA TRP A 101 17.33 3.71 -9.24
C TRP A 101 16.20 4.55 -9.84
N ASP A 102 15.15 3.88 -10.31
CA ASP A 102 13.94 4.49 -10.92
C ASP A 102 12.81 4.77 -9.89
N GLY A 103 13.07 4.57 -8.60
CA GLY A 103 12.08 4.71 -7.53
C GLY A 103 11.16 3.49 -7.37
N ILE A 104 11.34 2.43 -8.17
CA ILE A 104 10.54 1.20 -8.08
C ILE A 104 11.25 0.18 -7.19
N VAL A 105 10.47 -0.55 -6.41
CA VAL A 105 10.93 -1.76 -5.71
C VAL A 105 10.06 -2.91 -6.17
N ARG A 106 10.69 -4.00 -6.59
CA ARG A 106 10.00 -5.19 -7.07
C ARG A 106 10.15 -6.32 -6.08
N PHE A 107 9.01 -6.85 -5.64
CA PHE A 107 8.93 -8.12 -4.93
C PHE A 107 8.83 -9.24 -5.96
N VAL A 108 9.68 -10.26 -5.84
CA VAL A 108 9.63 -11.47 -6.67
C VAL A 108 9.54 -12.67 -5.75
N SER A 109 8.56 -13.53 -5.99
CA SER A 109 8.39 -14.75 -5.21
C SER A 109 7.98 -15.90 -6.11
N SER A 110 8.64 -17.04 -5.88
CA SER A 110 8.32 -18.30 -6.52
C SER A 110 8.45 -19.44 -5.53
N ARG A 111 7.55 -20.41 -5.66
CA ARG A 111 7.57 -21.65 -4.90
C ARG A 111 7.25 -22.83 -5.81
N GLY A 112 8.18 -23.77 -5.90
CA GLY A 112 8.04 -25.01 -6.66
C GLY A 112 7.22 -26.09 -5.95
N THR A 113 6.85 -27.15 -6.67
CA THR A 113 6.15 -28.33 -6.11
C THR A 113 7.00 -29.12 -5.11
N ASP A 114 8.32 -29.03 -5.25
CA ASP A 114 9.33 -29.59 -4.34
C ASP A 114 9.46 -28.80 -3.03
N GLY A 115 8.75 -27.67 -2.91
CA GLY A 115 8.80 -26.80 -1.76
C GLY A 115 9.98 -25.84 -1.76
N THR A 116 10.81 -25.80 -2.83
CA THR A 116 11.83 -24.75 -2.95
C THR A 116 11.15 -23.40 -3.07
N GLN A 117 11.54 -22.46 -2.22
CA GLN A 117 11.01 -21.11 -2.19
C GLN A 117 12.14 -20.13 -2.49
N ASN A 118 11.94 -19.31 -3.50
CA ASN A 118 12.81 -18.18 -3.82
C ASN A 118 12.00 -16.90 -3.64
N GLU A 119 12.42 -16.08 -2.69
CA GLU A 119 11.82 -14.79 -2.41
C GLU A 119 12.92 -13.74 -2.32
N PHE A 120 12.81 -12.69 -3.11
CA PHE A 120 13.74 -11.57 -3.04
C PHE A 120 13.06 -10.26 -3.43
N ILE A 121 13.71 -9.18 -3.03
CA ILE A 121 13.29 -7.82 -3.34
C ILE A 121 14.44 -7.16 -4.08
N ILE A 122 14.14 -6.51 -5.19
CA ILE A 122 15.15 -5.84 -6.02
C ILE A 122 14.73 -4.40 -6.31
N ALA A 123 15.66 -3.47 -6.22
CA ALA A 123 15.43 -2.09 -6.61
C ALA A 123 15.35 -2.01 -8.15
N GLY A 124 14.40 -1.25 -8.68
CA GLY A 124 14.25 -1.01 -10.11
C GLY A 124 15.42 -0.22 -10.72
N GLY A 125 15.33 0.05 -12.02
CA GLY A 125 16.38 0.73 -12.78
C GLY A 125 17.53 -0.17 -13.24
N SER A 126 18.72 0.41 -13.39
CA SER A 126 19.91 -0.22 -13.99
C SER A 126 21.12 -0.19 -13.05
N GLY A 127 22.11 -1.05 -13.32
CA GLY A 127 23.31 -1.20 -12.50
C GLY A 127 23.54 -2.66 -12.11
N ASP A 128 24.54 -2.88 -11.26
CA ASP A 128 24.86 -4.20 -10.74
C ASP A 128 23.70 -4.78 -9.89
N GLU A 129 23.41 -6.06 -10.09
CA GLU A 129 22.29 -6.74 -9.43
C GLU A 129 22.49 -6.84 -7.92
N HIS A 130 23.72 -7.08 -7.46
CA HIS A 130 24.03 -7.21 -6.04
C HIS A 130 23.74 -5.89 -5.31
N PHE A 131 24.21 -4.77 -5.84
CA PHE A 131 23.94 -3.46 -5.25
C PHE A 131 22.46 -3.06 -5.31
N ARG A 132 21.72 -3.50 -6.34
CA ARG A 132 20.26 -3.30 -6.41
C ARG A 132 19.49 -4.13 -5.38
N LEU A 133 19.93 -5.35 -5.09
CA LEU A 133 19.37 -6.18 -4.01
C LEU A 133 19.65 -5.56 -2.64
N ASP A 134 20.87 -5.05 -2.42
CA ASP A 134 21.25 -4.39 -1.18
C ASP A 134 20.47 -3.09 -0.95
N LEU A 135 20.31 -2.27 -1.99
CA LEU A 135 19.46 -1.08 -1.94
C LEU A 135 18.01 -1.44 -1.60
N ALA A 136 17.45 -2.48 -2.23
CA ALA A 136 16.10 -2.97 -1.92
C ALA A 136 15.95 -3.43 -0.47
N ASN A 137 16.92 -4.16 0.06
CA ASN A 137 16.93 -4.59 1.45
C ASN A 137 16.99 -3.41 2.41
N HIS A 138 17.81 -2.40 2.10
CA HIS A 138 17.87 -1.15 2.86
C HIS A 138 16.51 -0.44 2.85
N ILE A 139 15.88 -0.32 1.69
CA ILE A 139 14.55 0.28 1.55
C ILE A 139 13.51 -0.48 2.39
N ARG A 140 13.44 -1.82 2.29
CA ARG A 140 12.53 -2.63 3.11
C ARG A 140 12.74 -2.34 4.60
N HIS A 141 13.99 -2.32 5.05
CA HIS A 141 14.31 -2.11 6.46
C HIS A 141 13.86 -0.72 6.94
N SER A 142 14.06 0.32 6.12
CA SER A 142 13.58 1.67 6.40
C SER A 142 12.06 1.74 6.42
N LEU A 143 11.38 1.06 5.51
CA LEU A 143 9.91 0.98 5.47
C LEU A 143 9.33 0.31 6.74
N GLN A 144 9.93 -0.80 7.17
CA GLN A 144 9.51 -1.52 8.38
C GLN A 144 9.69 -0.69 9.67
N GLN A 145 10.75 0.12 9.73
CA GLN A 145 11.03 0.96 10.89
C GLN A 145 10.19 2.23 10.92
N ASN A 146 9.73 2.72 9.77
CA ASN A 146 8.97 3.95 9.70
C ASN A 146 7.61 3.81 10.40
N LYS A 147 7.27 4.77 11.27
CA LYS A 147 5.96 4.82 11.92
C LYS A 147 4.90 5.42 11.00
N GLU A 148 5.29 6.25 10.03
CA GLU A 148 4.42 6.81 9.01
C GLU A 148 4.36 5.85 7.81
N THR A 149 3.60 4.77 7.95
CA THR A 149 3.36 3.85 6.84
C THR A 149 2.46 4.51 5.82
N ASN A 150 2.88 4.49 4.55
CA ASN A 150 2.08 4.98 3.44
C ASN A 150 0.95 3.99 3.20
N TYR A 151 -0.30 4.46 3.28
CA TYR A 151 -1.49 3.60 3.20
C TYR A 151 -1.59 2.90 1.84
N LEU A 152 -1.72 1.57 1.88
CA LEU A 152 -2.22 0.77 0.77
C LEU A 152 -3.51 0.08 1.25
N SER A 153 -4.66 0.65 0.92
CA SER A 153 -5.96 0.02 1.20
C SER A 153 -6.30 -0.93 0.06
N LEU A 154 -6.47 -2.22 0.36
CA LEU A 154 -6.88 -3.25 -0.59
C LEU A 154 -8.25 -3.77 -0.16
N ASP A 155 -9.27 -3.58 -1.01
CA ASP A 155 -10.63 -4.05 -0.74
C ASP A 155 -11.13 -5.00 -1.83
N ALA A 156 -11.50 -6.19 -1.40
CA ALA A 156 -11.94 -7.31 -2.23
C ALA A 156 -13.45 -7.58 -2.15
N ASP A 157 -14.19 -6.85 -1.30
CA ASP A 157 -15.52 -7.27 -0.89
C ASP A 157 -16.66 -6.67 -1.73
N ARG A 158 -17.72 -7.47 -1.86
CA ARG A 158 -18.83 -7.29 -2.81
C ARG A 158 -19.97 -6.50 -2.18
N ALA A 159 -20.52 -5.55 -2.95
CA ALA A 159 -21.82 -4.89 -2.75
C ALA A 159 -22.05 -4.32 -1.34
N TYR A 160 -21.95 -2.99 -1.23
CA TYR A 160 -22.14 -2.25 0.02
C TYR A 160 -23.59 -2.37 0.53
N PRO A 161 -23.84 -2.98 1.70
CA PRO A 161 -25.10 -2.75 2.39
C PRO A 161 -25.15 -1.28 2.84
N PRO A 162 -26.34 -0.65 2.91
CA PRO A 162 -26.47 0.71 3.43
C PRO A 162 -25.89 0.78 4.85
N LEU A 163 -24.92 1.67 5.04
CA LEU A 163 -24.22 1.84 6.30
C LEU A 163 -25.06 2.71 7.25
N GLN A 164 -25.43 2.21 8.42
CA GLN A 164 -26.02 3.02 9.48
C GLN A 164 -24.94 3.44 10.47
N ILE A 165 -24.44 4.67 10.33
CA ILE A 165 -23.52 5.25 11.30
C ILE A 165 -24.32 5.74 12.50
N HIS A 166 -24.12 5.12 13.67
CA HIS A 166 -24.75 5.58 14.89
C HIS A 166 -24.20 6.96 15.31
N PRO A 167 -25.03 7.88 15.82
CA PRO A 167 -24.62 9.25 16.16
C PRO A 167 -23.41 9.35 17.12
N GLN A 168 -23.23 8.36 17.99
CA GLN A 168 -22.10 8.29 18.93
C GLN A 168 -20.77 8.13 18.19
N HIS A 169 -20.73 7.29 17.16
CA HIS A 169 -19.54 7.06 16.32
C HIS A 169 -19.18 8.31 15.51
N TYR A 170 -20.18 9.14 15.18
CA TYR A 170 -20.00 10.42 14.50
C TYR A 170 -19.28 11.45 15.39
N ALA A 171 -19.70 11.57 16.65
CA ALA A 171 -19.05 12.47 17.61
C ALA A 171 -17.60 12.07 17.89
N GLU A 172 -17.34 10.76 18.04
CA GLU A 172 -15.98 10.23 18.19
C GLU A 172 -15.12 10.49 16.95
N THR A 173 -15.70 10.35 15.75
CA THR A 173 -15.03 10.61 14.47
C THR A 173 -14.61 12.07 14.34
N LEU A 174 -15.46 13.02 14.74
CA LEU A 174 -15.15 14.45 14.67
C LEU A 174 -14.17 14.91 15.74
N ALA A 175 -14.19 14.29 16.92
CA ALA A 175 -13.30 14.63 18.03
C ALA A 175 -11.86 14.12 17.81
N ARG A 176 -11.66 13.17 16.89
CA ARG A 176 -10.38 12.50 16.66
C ARG A 176 -9.51 13.27 15.66
N ASP A 177 -8.21 13.30 15.92
CA ASP A 177 -7.24 13.82 14.96
C ASP A 177 -6.85 12.72 13.96
N TRP A 178 -7.31 12.87 12.73
CA TRP A 178 -7.05 11.93 11.63
C TRP A 178 -5.65 12.10 11.01
N GLU A 179 -4.93 13.13 11.41
CA GLU A 179 -3.58 13.41 10.94
C GLU A 179 -2.49 12.82 11.85
N GLU A 180 -2.85 12.31 13.03
CA GLU A 180 -1.90 11.80 14.02
C GLU A 180 -1.13 10.55 13.55
N PRO A 181 0.21 10.57 13.48
CA PRO A 181 1.03 9.48 12.95
C PRO A 181 0.80 8.09 13.60
N VAL A 182 0.55 8.07 14.90
CA VAL A 182 0.31 6.81 15.65
C VAL A 182 -1.02 6.17 15.22
N PHE A 183 -2.03 6.98 14.99
CA PHE A 183 -3.33 6.54 14.49
C PHE A 183 -3.25 6.04 13.05
N ARG A 184 -2.44 6.73 12.21
CA ARG A 184 -2.15 6.30 10.84
C ARG A 184 -1.54 4.89 10.77
N LYS A 185 -0.59 4.61 11.68
CA LYS A 185 0.13 3.32 11.74
C LYS A 185 -0.77 2.13 12.07
N GLN A 186 -1.66 2.29 13.04
CA GLN A 186 -2.56 1.20 13.47
C GLN A 186 -3.64 0.87 12.42
N ARG A 187 -3.81 1.74 11.41
CA ARG A 187 -4.84 1.62 10.38
C ARG A 187 -4.33 1.41 8.96
N ALA A 188 -3.01 1.31 8.78
CA ALA A 188 -2.42 0.75 7.57
C ALA A 188 -2.91 -0.70 7.32
N PHE A 189 -3.48 -1.33 8.35
CA PHE A 189 -4.16 -2.61 8.26
C PHE A 189 -5.49 -2.55 9.03
N VAL A 190 -6.61 -2.48 8.30
CA VAL A 190 -7.97 -2.57 8.84
C VAL A 190 -8.68 -3.70 8.09
N PRO A 191 -9.35 -4.64 8.77
CA PRO A 191 -10.14 -5.68 8.10
C PRO A 191 -11.14 -5.04 7.13
N THR A 192 -11.33 -5.60 5.93
CA THR A 192 -12.18 -5.06 4.85
C THR A 192 -13.56 -4.60 5.29
N ARG A 193 -14.15 -5.24 6.31
CA ARG A 193 -15.45 -4.85 6.89
C ARG A 193 -15.49 -3.46 7.53
N THR A 194 -14.38 -2.97 8.07
CA THR A 194 -14.30 -1.66 8.73
C THR A 194 -13.61 -0.61 7.87
N VAL A 195 -12.92 -0.98 6.77
CA VAL A 195 -12.26 -0.02 5.86
C VAL A 195 -13.25 1.01 5.33
N TYR A 196 -14.44 0.57 4.87
CA TYR A 196 -15.43 1.50 4.32
C TYR A 196 -16.07 2.40 5.37
N ASP A 197 -16.41 1.86 6.54
CA ASP A 197 -16.89 2.66 7.68
C ASP A 197 -15.86 3.72 8.06
N GLU A 198 -14.58 3.35 8.10
CA GLU A 198 -13.49 4.28 8.37
C GLU A 198 -13.22 5.27 7.24
N TRP A 199 -13.41 4.88 5.98
CA TRP A 199 -13.29 5.77 4.83
C TRP A 199 -14.40 6.83 4.84
N VAL A 200 -15.65 6.41 5.07
CA VAL A 200 -16.80 7.33 5.21
C VAL A 200 -16.61 8.26 6.40
N LYS A 201 -16.17 7.74 7.56
CA LYS A 201 -15.81 8.55 8.72
C LYS A 201 -14.70 9.55 8.40
N HIS A 202 -13.65 9.14 7.69
CA HIS A 202 -12.55 10.01 7.30
C HIS A 202 -13.03 11.16 6.39
N PHE A 203 -13.83 10.86 5.37
CA PHE A 203 -14.39 11.88 4.48
C PHE A 203 -15.29 12.87 5.23
N LEU A 204 -16.21 12.35 6.07
CA LEU A 204 -17.09 13.18 6.90
C LEU A 204 -16.29 14.08 7.85
N ALA A 205 -15.27 13.52 8.51
CA ALA A 205 -14.41 14.29 9.41
C ALA A 205 -13.67 15.40 8.67
N ARG A 206 -13.07 15.08 7.53
CA ARG A 206 -12.31 16.03 6.74
C ARG A 206 -13.18 17.16 6.18
N GLU A 207 -14.32 16.83 5.60
CA GLU A 207 -15.28 17.82 5.09
C GLU A 207 -15.76 18.77 6.21
N THR A 208 -16.07 18.21 7.38
CA THR A 208 -16.50 19.00 8.55
C THR A 208 -15.37 19.89 9.09
N GLN A 209 -14.14 19.38 9.15
CA GLN A 209 -12.96 20.15 9.56
C GLN A 209 -12.67 21.29 8.59
N ASP A 210 -12.75 21.04 7.28
CA ASP A 210 -12.53 22.05 6.24
C ASP A 210 -13.62 23.13 6.27
N ALA A 211 -14.89 22.75 6.43
CA ALA A 211 -16.00 23.69 6.64
C ALA A 211 -15.80 24.55 7.90
N THR A 212 -15.35 23.95 9.00
CA THR A 212 -15.06 24.65 10.26
C THR A 212 -13.88 25.63 10.10
N ARG A 213 -12.81 25.20 9.42
CA ARG A 213 -11.65 26.06 9.09
C ARG A 213 -12.08 27.25 8.23
N LEU A 214 -12.92 27.02 7.22
CA LEU A 214 -13.46 28.08 6.36
C LEU A 214 -14.29 29.09 7.14
N GLN A 215 -15.21 28.63 8.00
CA GLN A 215 -16.02 29.51 8.85
C GLN A 215 -15.16 30.33 9.82
N ARG A 216 -14.12 29.74 10.41
CA ARG A 216 -13.18 30.47 11.29
C ARG A 216 -12.44 31.56 10.52
N LYS A 217 -11.95 31.27 9.31
CA LYS A 217 -11.31 32.26 8.43
C LYS A 217 -12.26 33.39 8.06
N MET A 218 -13.51 33.09 7.71
CA MET A 218 -14.53 34.10 7.41
C MET A 218 -14.83 34.99 8.63
N ARG A 219 -14.98 34.40 9.82
CA ARG A 219 -15.18 35.18 11.05
C ARG A 219 -13.98 36.06 11.35
N GLN A 220 -12.76 35.55 11.24
CA GLN A 220 -11.54 36.34 11.46
C GLN A 220 -11.44 37.52 10.48
N ALA A 221 -11.79 37.31 9.20
CA ALA A 221 -11.82 38.38 8.21
C ALA A 221 -12.87 39.47 8.52
N LEU A 222 -14.02 39.09 9.09
CA LEU A 222 -15.06 40.05 9.53
C LEU A 222 -14.65 40.88 10.74
N TYR A 223 -13.75 40.39 11.61
CA TYR A 223 -13.24 41.13 12.77
C TYR A 223 -12.03 42.03 12.47
N GLN A 224 -11.50 41.99 11.24
CA GLN A 224 -10.39 42.82 10.78
C GLN A 224 -10.82 44.04 9.94
N LEU A 225 -12.14 44.20 9.74
CA LEU A 225 -12.79 45.38 9.14
C LEU A 225 -13.43 46.22 10.24
#